data_AF-A0A924Y2N8-F1
#
_entry.id   AF-A0A924Y2N8-F1
#
_cell.length_a   1.000
_cell.length_b   1.000
_cell.length_c   1.000
_cell.angle_alpha   90.00
_cell.angle_beta   90.00
_cell.angle_gamma   90.00
#
_symmetry.space_group_name_H-M   'P 1'
#
loop_
_entity.id
_entity.type
_entity.pdbx_description
1 polymer ?
#
loop_
_entity_poly.entity_id
_entity_poly.type
_entity_poly.pdbx_seq_one_letter_code
_entity_poly.pdbx_strand_id
1 'polypeptide(L)'
;LATGGPGIVYGKSTNSTINTGTAAGAVYRQGAWYANGEFVQVHPTAVPGEDKLRLISESVRGEGGRVWVPKKAGDTRQGQDIPEGEREYFLEEKYPKYGNLVPRDIATREIFAKCVDEKRGVFGQNQVYLDVTHIDRRQLDLKLRGVLEIYEKFVGDDPRDVPMRIFPAVHYSMGGLWVNNGLDSSVPRHMTNIEGLFAAGECDYQYHGANRLGANSLLSCLTTGQLAGPEICKYADGLESHPDGTDPEFAKQEAVRTKEYEHIKGMNGSENPFEIWRELGTVMTENMTVVRYNDRLENTLSKLDELDARYEKSSVSDAAGWTNQTIPFTRQLKNMLTLARVMTKGALLRDESRGAHYKPAFPDRDDANYLKTTVAEHSSEGPTIRYEEVDISQVTPRQRKYTTDTPAKKAEPVQISLNGHKNGTNGHSNGHANGHANGYANGTNGYSNGAVPISVPGEEVLVGGGTGENDPLTTAPSAPPRDGGGGTAQSEKSPNMADIKPGMGGAN
;
A
#
# COMPACT_ATOMS: atom_id res chain seq x y z
N LEU A 1 4.48 -0.54 -16.47
CA LEU A 1 4.76 -0.95 -15.07
C LEU A 1 3.46 -1.02 -14.30
N ALA A 2 3.26 -2.10 -13.53
CA ALA A 2 2.09 -2.31 -12.66
C ALA A 2 2.50 -3.02 -11.37
N THR A 3 3.50 -2.45 -10.67
CA THR A 3 4.30 -3.17 -9.66
C THR A 3 3.87 -2.93 -8.21
N GLY A 4 2.73 -2.28 -7.99
CA GLY A 4 2.26 -1.90 -6.64
C GLY A 4 3.04 -0.76 -6.00
N GLY A 5 2.68 -0.40 -4.77
CA GLY A 5 3.29 0.70 -4.01
C GLY A 5 4.55 0.33 -3.21
N PRO A 6 5.34 1.32 -2.73
CA PRO A 6 6.54 1.16 -1.92
C PRO A 6 6.27 0.96 -0.40
N GLY A 7 5.29 0.14 -0.03
CA GLY A 7 4.86 -0.02 1.36
C GLY A 7 5.94 -0.53 2.33
N ILE A 8 6.98 -1.19 1.83
CA ILE A 8 8.09 -1.78 2.61
C ILE A 8 9.19 -0.76 2.93
N VAL A 9 9.14 0.45 2.35
CA VAL A 9 9.98 1.58 2.80
C VAL A 9 9.72 1.94 4.28
N TYR A 10 8.51 1.65 4.77
CA TYR A 10 8.09 1.87 6.16
C TYR A 10 8.33 0.64 7.05
N GLY A 11 9.15 -0.32 6.62
CA GLY A 11 9.36 -1.56 7.36
C GLY A 11 8.11 -2.43 7.36
N LYS A 12 7.58 -2.75 8.56
CA LYS A 12 6.34 -3.52 8.69
C LYS A 12 5.14 -2.65 8.35
N SER A 13 4.42 -3.02 7.30
CA SER A 13 3.17 -2.38 6.90
C SER A 13 2.10 -3.42 6.58
N THR A 14 0.90 -2.98 6.20
CA THR A 14 -0.16 -3.91 5.76
C THR A 14 0.07 -4.47 4.36
N ASN A 15 1.08 -3.95 3.63
CA ASN A 15 1.46 -4.39 2.29
C ASN A 15 2.10 -5.79 2.31
N SER A 16 2.17 -6.43 1.15
CA SER A 16 2.97 -7.66 1.03
C SER A 16 4.45 -7.32 1.17
N THR A 17 5.27 -8.29 1.60
CA THR A 17 6.72 -8.11 1.76
C THR A 17 7.45 -7.83 0.45
N ILE A 18 6.80 -8.10 -0.70
CA ILE A 18 7.31 -7.81 -2.04
C ILE A 18 7.05 -6.36 -2.51
N ASN A 19 6.29 -5.56 -1.75
CA ASN A 19 5.93 -4.17 -2.09
C ASN A 19 7.07 -3.19 -1.74
N THR A 20 8.23 -3.38 -2.37
CA THR A 20 9.44 -2.57 -2.14
C THR A 20 9.49 -1.29 -2.96
N GLY A 21 8.63 -1.15 -3.98
CA GLY A 21 8.69 -0.06 -4.94
C GLY A 21 9.92 -0.10 -5.86
N THR A 22 10.68 -1.20 -5.87
CA THR A 22 11.96 -1.28 -6.57
C THR A 22 11.90 -0.95 -8.06
N ALA A 23 10.82 -1.30 -8.76
CA ALA A 23 10.69 -1.02 -10.18
C ALA A 23 10.50 0.49 -10.43
N ALA A 24 9.63 1.13 -9.64
CA ALA A 24 9.42 2.58 -9.69
C ALA A 24 10.70 3.34 -9.31
N GLY A 25 11.39 2.91 -8.24
CA GLY A 25 12.66 3.50 -7.84
C GLY A 25 13.76 3.33 -8.89
N ALA A 26 13.81 2.19 -9.58
CA ALA A 26 14.79 1.94 -10.63
C ALA A 26 14.59 2.85 -11.85
N VAL A 27 13.36 3.00 -12.34
CA VAL A 27 13.09 3.90 -13.49
C VAL A 27 13.15 5.37 -13.08
N TYR A 28 12.83 5.71 -11.83
CA TYR A 28 13.03 7.06 -11.30
C TYR A 28 14.51 7.46 -11.38
N ARG A 29 15.42 6.56 -10.98
CA ARG A 29 16.88 6.77 -11.12
C ARG A 29 17.35 6.87 -12.58
N GLN A 30 16.53 6.47 -13.54
CA GLN A 30 16.78 6.61 -14.97
C GLN A 30 16.10 7.85 -15.58
N GLY A 31 15.49 8.71 -14.77
CA GLY A 31 14.88 9.96 -15.19
C GLY A 31 13.35 9.93 -15.28
N ALA A 32 12.69 8.82 -14.92
CA ALA A 32 11.23 8.85 -14.77
C ALA A 32 10.86 9.78 -13.62
N TRP A 33 9.79 10.54 -13.77
CA TRP A 33 9.31 11.44 -12.73
C TRP A 33 8.46 10.67 -11.69
N TYR A 34 8.48 11.14 -10.44
CA TYR A 34 7.69 10.56 -9.35
C TYR A 34 6.81 11.65 -8.73
N ALA A 35 5.51 11.41 -8.63
CA ALA A 35 4.55 12.41 -8.22
C ALA A 35 3.89 12.09 -6.87
N ASN A 36 3.65 13.11 -6.07
CA ASN A 36 2.89 13.06 -4.82
C ASN A 36 3.39 12.03 -3.80
N GLY A 37 4.70 11.76 -3.77
CA GLY A 37 5.29 10.72 -2.91
C GLY A 37 5.06 10.93 -1.41
N GLU A 38 4.81 12.16 -0.98
CA GLU A 38 4.47 12.48 0.40
C GLU A 38 3.06 12.01 0.81
N PHE A 39 2.16 11.71 -0.13
CA PHE A 39 0.83 11.23 0.19
C PHE A 39 0.83 9.71 0.37
N VAL A 40 0.99 9.29 1.62
CA VAL A 40 0.91 7.89 2.05
C VAL A 40 -0.24 7.72 3.05
N GLN A 41 -1.15 6.80 2.77
CA GLN A 41 -2.30 6.53 3.63
C GLN A 41 -1.95 5.49 4.68
N VAL A 42 -2.33 5.83 5.91
CA VAL A 42 -2.31 4.94 7.07
C VAL A 42 -3.73 4.42 7.29
N HIS A 43 -3.88 3.11 7.43
CA HIS A 43 -5.14 2.49 7.84
C HIS A 43 -5.27 2.54 9.36
N PRO A 44 -6.43 2.89 9.93
CA PRO A 44 -6.58 3.01 11.39
C PRO A 44 -6.56 1.68 12.14
N THR A 45 -6.88 0.57 11.45
CA THR A 45 -7.11 -0.73 12.07
C THR A 45 -6.19 -1.81 11.48
N ALA A 46 -5.08 -2.08 12.16
CA ALA A 46 -4.18 -3.18 11.89
C ALA A 46 -3.79 -3.91 13.17
N VAL A 47 -3.30 -5.13 13.03
CA VAL A 47 -2.81 -5.98 14.13
C VAL A 47 -1.39 -6.46 13.83
N PRO A 48 -0.59 -6.72 14.89
CA PRO A 48 0.81 -7.04 14.69
C PRO A 48 0.96 -8.46 14.15
N GLY A 49 2.10 -8.73 13.54
CA GLY A 49 2.62 -10.09 13.45
C GLY A 49 4.08 -10.09 13.03
N GLU A 50 4.64 -11.29 12.89
CA GLU A 50 6.10 -11.48 12.85
C GLU A 50 6.74 -10.92 11.58
N ASP A 51 6.13 -11.17 10.42
CA ASP A 51 6.57 -10.73 9.09
C ASP A 51 6.03 -9.34 8.70
N LYS A 52 4.71 -9.15 8.72
CA LYS A 52 4.01 -7.91 8.31
C LYS A 52 2.91 -7.49 9.28
N LEU A 53 2.24 -6.39 9.00
CA LEU A 53 1.02 -6.01 9.75
C LEU A 53 -0.21 -6.57 9.04
N ARG A 54 -1.20 -7.04 9.80
CA ARG A 54 -2.43 -7.58 9.22
C ARG A 54 -3.50 -6.51 9.27
N LEU A 55 -4.14 -6.30 8.14
CA LEU A 55 -5.27 -5.39 8.04
C LEU A 55 -6.49 -6.00 8.74
N ILE A 56 -7.16 -5.21 9.59
CA ILE A 56 -8.54 -5.49 9.99
C ILE A 56 -9.43 -4.63 9.11
N SER A 57 -10.31 -5.27 8.34
CA SER A 57 -11.15 -4.61 7.33
C SER A 57 -11.91 -3.43 7.92
N GLU A 58 -11.96 -2.31 7.18
CA GLU A 58 -12.81 -1.15 7.51
C GLU A 58 -14.29 -1.53 7.63
N SER A 59 -14.70 -2.64 7.00
CA SER A 59 -16.05 -3.19 7.14
C SER A 59 -16.41 -3.50 8.59
N VAL A 60 -15.44 -3.77 9.47
CA VAL A 60 -15.70 -3.97 10.90
C VAL A 60 -16.29 -2.71 11.54
N ARG A 61 -15.73 -1.52 11.26
CA ARG A 61 -16.33 -0.24 11.68
C ARG A 61 -17.65 0.01 10.94
N GLY A 62 -17.70 -0.32 9.65
CA GLY A 62 -18.88 -0.25 8.78
C GLY A 62 -20.11 -0.97 9.32
N GLU A 63 -19.87 -2.13 9.94
CA GLU A 63 -20.91 -3.02 10.48
C GLU A 63 -21.19 -2.78 11.97
N GLY A 64 -20.79 -1.61 12.50
CA GLY A 64 -21.12 -1.19 13.87
C GLY A 64 -19.98 -1.34 14.88
N GLY A 65 -18.79 -1.77 14.46
CA GLY A 65 -17.62 -1.85 15.35
C GLY A 65 -17.28 -0.48 15.98
N ARG A 66 -17.09 -0.48 17.30
CA ARG A 66 -16.90 0.73 18.10
C ARG A 66 -15.45 0.88 18.56
N VAL A 67 -14.85 2.04 18.34
CA VAL A 67 -13.45 2.30 18.71
C VAL A 67 -13.38 3.03 20.05
N TRP A 68 -12.58 2.51 21.00
CA TRP A 68 -12.46 3.11 22.32
C TRP A 68 -11.10 2.92 22.98
N VAL A 69 -10.82 3.76 23.99
CA VAL A 69 -9.68 3.65 24.90
C VAL A 69 -10.14 3.68 26.36
N PRO A 70 -9.37 3.12 27.31
CA PRO A 70 -9.63 3.32 28.73
C PRO A 70 -9.60 4.81 29.10
N LYS A 71 -10.51 5.26 29.97
CA LYS A 71 -10.48 6.62 30.54
C LYS A 71 -9.22 6.88 31.37
N LYS A 72 -8.74 5.85 32.06
CA LYS A 72 -7.53 5.90 32.86
C LYS A 72 -6.30 5.58 32.02
N ALA A 73 -5.32 6.48 31.99
CA ALA A 73 -4.01 6.21 31.38
C ALA A 73 -3.28 5.09 32.13
N GLY A 74 -2.60 4.20 31.40
CA GLY A 74 -1.87 3.06 31.97
C GLY A 74 -2.74 1.96 32.57
N ASP A 75 -4.00 1.82 32.12
CA ASP A 75 -4.84 0.69 32.51
C ASP A 75 -4.22 -0.65 32.09
N THR A 76 -4.23 -1.62 33.00
CA THR A 76 -3.63 -2.94 32.83
C THR A 76 -4.66 -4.06 32.71
N ARG A 77 -5.96 -3.75 32.80
CA ARG A 77 -7.05 -4.72 32.64
C ARG A 77 -7.24 -5.10 31.17
N GLN A 78 -7.76 -6.30 30.93
CA GLN A 78 -8.18 -6.71 29.59
C GLN A 78 -9.43 -5.97 29.17
N GLY A 79 -9.68 -5.88 27.86
CA GLY A 79 -10.76 -5.06 27.31
C GLY A 79 -12.15 -5.45 27.83
N GLN A 80 -12.41 -6.75 27.99
CA GLN A 80 -13.65 -7.29 28.54
C GLN A 80 -13.87 -6.95 30.03
N ASP A 81 -12.79 -6.69 30.78
CA ASP A 81 -12.83 -6.42 32.22
C ASP A 81 -12.99 -4.92 32.53
N ILE A 82 -12.98 -4.05 31.52
CA ILE A 82 -13.19 -2.61 31.67
C ILE A 82 -14.68 -2.30 31.51
N PRO A 83 -15.38 -1.82 32.55
CA PRO A 83 -16.80 -1.48 32.46
C PRO A 83 -17.07 -0.38 31.43
N GLU A 84 -18.25 -0.38 30.80
CA GLU A 84 -18.60 0.59 29.74
C GLU A 84 -18.45 2.06 30.20
N GLY A 85 -18.79 2.38 31.45
CA GLY A 85 -18.62 3.72 32.01
C GLY A 85 -17.16 4.21 32.10
N GLU A 86 -16.20 3.30 32.04
CA GLU A 86 -14.76 3.57 32.07
C GLU A 86 -14.11 3.57 30.68
N ARG A 87 -14.90 3.38 29.62
CA ARG A 87 -14.48 3.44 28.21
C ARG A 87 -14.77 4.83 27.65
N GLU A 88 -13.89 5.35 26.79
CA GLU A 88 -14.13 6.55 25.99
C GLU A 88 -14.25 6.17 24.52
N TYR A 89 -15.42 6.43 23.93
CA TYR A 89 -15.72 6.18 22.52
C TYR A 89 -15.39 7.43 21.71
N PHE A 90 -14.11 7.82 21.72
CA PHE A 90 -13.64 9.15 21.30
C PHE A 90 -14.04 9.55 19.86
N LEU A 91 -14.23 8.62 18.94
CA LEU A 91 -14.73 8.92 17.59
C LEU A 91 -16.22 9.28 17.60
N GLU A 92 -17.03 8.55 18.37
CA GLU A 92 -18.46 8.80 18.54
C GLU A 92 -18.70 10.12 19.28
N GLU A 93 -17.91 10.39 20.31
CA GLU A 93 -18.00 11.60 21.12
C GLU A 93 -17.59 12.86 20.33
N LYS A 94 -16.50 12.79 19.56
CA LYS A 94 -15.98 13.93 18.80
C LYS A 94 -16.68 14.15 17.47
N TYR A 95 -17.21 13.10 16.85
CA TYR A 95 -17.83 13.15 15.52
C TYR A 95 -19.23 12.50 15.53
N PRO A 96 -20.22 13.02 16.27
CA PRO A 96 -21.50 12.34 16.53
C PRO A 96 -22.27 11.94 15.27
N LYS A 97 -22.11 12.68 14.16
CA LYS A 97 -22.75 12.38 12.87
C LYS A 97 -22.15 11.16 12.16
N TYR A 98 -20.83 10.99 12.24
CA TYR A 98 -20.10 9.95 11.51
C TYR A 98 -19.71 8.78 12.41
N GLY A 99 -19.47 9.04 13.70
CA GLY A 99 -18.96 8.10 14.68
C GLY A 99 -17.73 7.36 14.16
N ASN A 100 -17.78 6.03 14.20
CA ASN A 100 -16.71 5.17 13.72
C ASN A 100 -16.56 5.16 12.18
N LEU A 101 -17.41 5.85 11.41
CA LEU A 101 -17.34 5.96 9.95
C LEU A 101 -16.64 7.24 9.45
N VAL A 102 -15.93 7.95 10.34
CA VAL A 102 -15.04 9.04 9.91
C VAL A 102 -13.99 8.54 8.90
N PRO A 103 -13.51 9.41 8.00
CA PRO A 103 -12.42 9.10 7.10
C PRO A 103 -11.20 8.51 7.82
N ARG A 104 -10.46 7.63 7.12
CA ARG A 104 -9.28 6.94 7.65
C ARG A 104 -8.25 7.90 8.24
N ASP A 105 -7.97 9.02 7.57
CA ASP A 105 -7.02 10.02 8.05
C ASP A 105 -7.46 10.65 9.37
N ILE A 106 -8.76 10.89 9.56
CA ILE A 106 -9.31 11.37 10.85
C ILE A 106 -9.18 10.28 11.91
N ALA A 107 -9.69 9.07 11.66
CA ALA A 107 -9.63 7.98 12.63
C ALA A 107 -8.19 7.72 13.10
N THR A 108 -7.25 7.67 12.17
CA THR A 108 -5.83 7.48 12.45
C THR A 108 -5.24 8.62 13.29
N ARG A 109 -5.55 9.89 12.98
CA ARG A 109 -5.06 11.03 13.78
C ARG A 109 -5.61 11.02 15.20
N GLU A 110 -6.89 10.69 15.38
CA GLU A 110 -7.47 10.59 16.72
C GLU A 110 -6.87 9.44 17.52
N ILE A 111 -6.67 8.27 16.91
CA ILE A 111 -5.98 7.14 17.55
C ILE A 111 -4.56 7.57 17.96
N PHE A 112 -3.83 8.24 17.07
CA PHE A 112 -2.49 8.76 17.37
C PHE A 112 -2.52 9.72 18.56
N ALA A 113 -3.45 10.68 18.59
CA ALA A 113 -3.58 11.62 19.71
C ALA A 113 -3.86 10.90 21.05
N LYS A 114 -4.79 9.93 21.06
CA LYS A 114 -5.10 9.15 22.28
C LYS A 114 -3.92 8.34 22.78
N CYS A 115 -3.19 7.70 21.87
CA CYS A 115 -2.08 6.82 22.24
C CYS A 115 -0.79 7.58 22.56
N VAL A 116 -0.43 8.56 21.73
CA VAL A 116 0.89 9.21 21.76
C VAL A 116 0.87 10.48 22.59
N ASP A 117 -0.16 11.32 22.46
CA ASP A 117 -0.22 12.61 23.16
C ASP A 117 -0.84 12.43 24.56
N GLU A 118 -1.95 11.71 24.66
CA GLU A 118 -2.65 11.47 25.93
C GLU A 118 -2.12 10.26 26.73
N LYS A 119 -1.29 9.40 26.12
CA LYS A 119 -0.73 8.18 26.74
C LYS A 119 -1.80 7.21 27.27
N ARG A 120 -2.93 7.10 26.56
CA ARG A 120 -4.09 6.28 26.94
C ARG A 120 -4.28 5.03 26.10
N GLY A 121 -3.27 4.65 25.33
CA GLY A 121 -3.32 3.42 24.57
C GLY A 121 -3.30 2.17 25.48
N VAL A 122 -3.79 1.07 24.94
CA VAL A 122 -3.97 -0.21 25.64
C VAL A 122 -2.63 -0.71 26.18
N PHE A 123 -2.55 -0.99 27.49
CA PHE A 123 -1.31 -1.37 28.18
C PHE A 123 -0.15 -0.39 27.98
N GLY A 124 -0.45 0.90 27.74
CA GLY A 124 0.55 1.93 27.44
C GLY A 124 1.16 1.82 26.03
N GLN A 125 0.65 0.93 25.18
CA GLN A 125 1.10 0.76 23.80
C GLN A 125 0.33 1.69 22.86
N ASN A 126 0.82 1.87 21.62
CA ASN A 126 0.10 2.61 20.59
C ASN A 126 -1.05 1.78 19.99
N GLN A 127 -2.00 1.37 20.82
CA GLN A 127 -3.14 0.53 20.48
C GLN A 127 -4.43 1.04 21.11
N VAL A 128 -5.55 0.82 20.44
CA VAL A 128 -6.91 1.09 20.93
C VAL A 128 -7.76 -0.17 20.78
N TYR A 129 -8.95 -0.18 21.36
CA TYR A 129 -9.89 -1.27 21.15
C TYR A 129 -10.82 -0.99 19.97
N LEU A 130 -11.13 -2.04 19.20
CA LEU A 130 -12.21 -2.11 18.22
C LEU A 130 -13.17 -3.23 18.64
N ASP A 131 -14.35 -2.82 19.09
CA ASP A 131 -15.29 -3.68 19.80
C ASP A 131 -16.50 -4.02 18.93
N VAL A 132 -16.71 -5.32 18.72
CA VAL A 132 -17.88 -5.89 18.05
C VAL A 132 -18.68 -6.82 18.95
N THR A 133 -18.31 -6.96 20.23
CA THR A 133 -18.91 -7.92 21.18
C THR A 133 -20.39 -7.64 21.48
N HIS A 134 -20.83 -6.41 21.23
CA HIS A 134 -22.22 -5.97 21.35
C HIS A 134 -23.09 -6.36 20.14
N ILE A 135 -22.51 -6.87 19.05
CA ILE A 135 -23.21 -7.30 17.85
C ILE A 135 -23.53 -8.79 17.98
N ASP A 136 -24.73 -9.17 17.57
CA ASP A 136 -25.16 -10.57 17.58
C ASP A 136 -24.17 -11.47 16.82
N ARG A 137 -23.74 -12.58 17.46
CA ARG A 137 -22.73 -13.51 16.92
C ARG A 137 -23.09 -14.00 15.52
N ARG A 138 -24.36 -14.30 15.25
CA ARG A 138 -24.79 -14.77 13.92
C ARG A 138 -24.64 -13.67 12.87
N GLN A 139 -24.91 -12.40 13.21
CA GLN A 139 -24.65 -11.29 12.29
C GLN A 139 -23.16 -11.13 11.99
N LEU A 140 -22.31 -11.28 13.01
CA LEU A 140 -20.84 -11.26 12.84
C LEU A 140 -20.37 -12.38 11.91
N ASP A 141 -20.90 -13.60 12.08
CA ASP A 141 -20.53 -14.74 11.23
C ASP A 141 -21.00 -14.59 9.78
N LEU A 142 -22.14 -13.94 9.55
CA LEU A 142 -22.64 -13.71 8.20
C LEU A 142 -21.85 -12.63 7.46
N LYS A 143 -21.38 -11.59 8.16
CA LYS A 143 -20.82 -10.39 7.52
C LYS A 143 -19.30 -10.24 7.66
N LEU A 144 -18.74 -10.69 8.78
CA LEU A 144 -17.36 -10.40 9.19
C LEU A 144 -16.53 -11.66 9.48
N ARG A 145 -17.09 -12.88 9.35
CA ARG A 145 -16.39 -14.13 9.71
C ARG A 145 -14.93 -14.17 9.30
N GLY A 146 -14.63 -13.92 8.02
CA GLY A 146 -13.26 -14.01 7.51
C GLY A 146 -12.27 -13.04 8.19
N VAL A 147 -12.68 -11.81 8.53
CA VAL A 147 -11.79 -10.88 9.24
C VAL A 147 -11.65 -11.23 10.73
N LEU A 148 -12.71 -11.78 11.35
CA LEU A 148 -12.64 -12.21 12.74
C LEU A 148 -11.77 -13.47 12.91
N GLU A 149 -11.87 -14.43 11.99
CA GLU A 149 -11.01 -15.61 11.94
C GLU A 149 -9.54 -15.26 11.71
N ILE A 150 -9.25 -14.22 10.92
CA ILE A 150 -7.88 -13.69 10.79
C ILE A 150 -7.36 -13.21 12.14
N TYR A 151 -8.16 -12.42 12.87
CA TYR A 151 -7.75 -11.93 14.19
C TYR A 151 -7.51 -13.10 15.15
N GLU A 152 -8.45 -14.04 15.24
CA GLU A 152 -8.34 -15.24 16.09
C GLU A 152 -7.09 -16.06 15.75
N LYS A 153 -6.82 -16.30 14.47
CA LYS A 153 -5.65 -17.07 14.03
C LYS A 153 -4.31 -16.43 14.40
N PHE A 154 -4.20 -15.11 14.31
CA PHE A 154 -2.91 -14.41 14.51
C PHE A 154 -2.72 -13.85 15.92
N VAL A 155 -3.79 -13.56 16.64
CA VAL A 155 -3.74 -12.98 17.98
C VAL A 155 -4.11 -14.00 19.06
N GLY A 156 -4.94 -14.99 18.72
CA GLY A 156 -5.37 -16.05 19.64
C GLY A 156 -6.64 -15.74 20.45
N ASP A 157 -7.25 -14.57 20.28
CA ASP A 157 -8.51 -14.20 20.95
C ASP A 157 -9.68 -14.17 19.94
N ASP A 158 -10.90 -14.60 20.34
CA ASP A 158 -12.12 -14.48 19.51
C ASP A 158 -12.71 -13.07 19.64
N PRO A 159 -12.75 -12.27 18.55
CA PRO A 159 -13.33 -10.92 18.57
C PRO A 159 -14.80 -10.84 18.97
N ARG A 160 -15.53 -11.96 18.91
CA ARG A 160 -16.93 -12.05 19.29
C ARG A 160 -17.12 -11.93 20.80
N ASP A 161 -16.10 -12.29 21.57
CA ASP A 161 -16.13 -12.24 23.04
C ASP A 161 -15.18 -11.18 23.62
N VAL A 162 -14.11 -10.85 22.88
CA VAL A 162 -13.07 -9.92 23.34
C VAL A 162 -12.89 -8.76 22.35
N PRO A 163 -12.90 -7.48 22.80
CA PRO A 163 -12.59 -6.35 21.94
C PRO A 163 -11.20 -6.47 21.30
N MET A 164 -11.11 -6.30 19.98
CA MET A 164 -9.85 -6.40 19.26
C MET A 164 -8.90 -5.27 19.62
N ARG A 165 -7.61 -5.56 19.79
CA ARG A 165 -6.56 -4.54 19.93
C ARG A 165 -6.03 -4.17 18.55
N ILE A 166 -6.18 -2.91 18.17
CA ILE A 166 -5.82 -2.41 16.84
C ILE A 166 -4.92 -1.18 16.93
N PHE A 167 -4.16 -0.92 15.85
CA PHE A 167 -3.37 0.30 15.73
C PHE A 167 -3.24 0.78 14.28
N PRO A 168 -2.85 2.05 14.06
CA PRO A 168 -2.69 2.56 12.72
C PRO A 168 -1.42 2.04 12.03
N ALA A 169 -1.52 1.68 10.75
CA ALA A 169 -0.42 1.13 9.96
C ALA A 169 -0.42 1.63 8.51
N VAL A 170 0.76 1.80 7.92
CA VAL A 170 0.90 2.15 6.50
C VAL A 170 0.18 1.12 5.62
N HIS A 171 -0.56 1.62 4.63
CA HIS A 171 -1.47 0.78 3.86
C HIS A 171 -1.48 1.02 2.37
N TYR A 172 -1.40 2.28 1.91
CA TYR A 172 -1.51 2.58 0.49
C TYR A 172 -0.67 3.80 0.14
N SER A 173 -0.03 3.75 -1.03
CA SER A 173 0.72 4.90 -1.56
C SER A 173 -0.14 5.60 -2.61
N MET A 174 -0.53 6.84 -2.35
CA MET A 174 -1.25 7.63 -3.36
C MET A 174 -0.28 8.23 -4.38
N GLY A 175 0.95 8.53 -3.96
CA GLY A 175 2.03 8.88 -4.86
C GLY A 175 2.58 7.67 -5.62
N GLY A 176 3.19 7.94 -6.77
CA GLY A 176 3.69 6.92 -7.69
C GLY A 176 4.48 7.55 -8.83
N LEU A 177 4.77 6.76 -9.87
CA LEU A 177 5.31 7.29 -11.11
C LEU A 177 4.34 8.32 -11.71
N TRP A 178 4.90 9.43 -12.17
CA TRP A 178 4.14 10.40 -12.93
C TRP A 178 3.75 9.78 -14.28
N VAL A 179 2.53 10.08 -14.70
CA VAL A 179 1.94 9.67 -15.97
C VAL A 179 1.14 10.81 -16.58
N ASN A 180 1.04 10.84 -17.90
CA ASN A 180 0.11 11.70 -18.59
C ASN A 180 -1.32 11.34 -18.17
N ASN A 181 -1.99 12.32 -17.57
CA ASN A 181 -3.34 12.17 -17.04
C ASN A 181 -4.44 12.32 -18.11
N GLY A 182 -4.05 12.57 -19.37
CA GLY A 182 -4.95 12.72 -20.51
C GLY A 182 -5.46 14.14 -20.74
N LEU A 183 -4.88 15.14 -20.06
CA LEU A 183 -5.08 16.56 -20.39
C LEU A 183 -4.33 16.93 -21.66
N ASP A 184 -3.13 16.40 -21.86
CA ASP A 184 -2.45 16.43 -23.14
C ASP A 184 -2.87 15.22 -23.97
N SER A 185 -3.70 15.45 -24.99
CA SER A 185 -4.17 14.41 -25.90
C SER A 185 -3.15 14.02 -26.97
N SER A 186 -2.03 14.74 -27.09
CA SER A 186 -0.94 14.40 -28.03
C SER A 186 -0.05 13.28 -27.50
N VAL A 187 -0.09 13.06 -26.18
CA VAL A 187 0.66 12.01 -25.49
C VAL A 187 -0.33 10.89 -25.08
N PRO A 188 0.00 9.60 -25.25
CA PRO A 188 -0.85 8.52 -24.78
C PRO A 188 -1.15 8.65 -23.28
N ARG A 189 -2.37 8.30 -22.87
CA ARG A 189 -2.72 8.28 -21.43
C ARG A 189 -1.89 7.23 -20.72
N HIS A 190 -1.56 7.48 -19.45
CA HIS A 190 -0.77 6.55 -18.62
C HIS A 190 0.70 6.36 -19.06
N MET A 191 1.17 7.03 -20.11
CA MET A 191 2.59 7.08 -20.44
C MET A 191 3.32 8.01 -19.47
N THR A 192 4.49 7.61 -18.99
CA THR A 192 5.36 8.44 -18.18
C THR A 192 6.06 9.50 -19.03
N ASN A 193 6.93 10.32 -18.44
CA ASN A 193 7.79 11.23 -19.20
C ASN A 193 8.88 10.49 -20.01
N ILE A 194 9.09 9.20 -19.75
CA ILE A 194 9.90 8.34 -20.61
C ILE A 194 8.97 7.75 -21.67
N GLU A 195 9.24 8.11 -22.93
CA GLU A 195 8.50 7.63 -24.08
C GLU A 195 8.50 6.09 -24.17
N GLY A 196 7.33 5.51 -24.42
CA GLY A 196 7.12 4.06 -24.43
C GLY A 196 7.04 3.39 -23.06
N LEU A 197 7.31 4.10 -21.95
CA LEU A 197 7.14 3.58 -20.60
C LEU A 197 5.77 4.00 -20.03
N PHE A 198 4.91 3.03 -19.76
CA PHE A 198 3.59 3.26 -19.14
C PHE A 198 3.57 2.85 -17.67
N ALA A 199 2.69 3.43 -16.86
CA ALA A 199 2.43 3.00 -15.48
C ALA A 199 0.93 2.92 -15.15
N ALA A 200 0.54 1.91 -14.37
CA ALA A 200 -0.84 1.66 -13.98
C ALA A 200 -0.95 1.01 -12.59
N GLY A 201 -2.06 1.28 -11.90
CA GLY A 201 -2.34 0.74 -10.56
C GLY A 201 -1.64 1.53 -9.47
N GLU A 202 -1.35 0.93 -8.32
CA GLU A 202 -0.73 1.64 -7.19
C GLU A 202 0.69 2.17 -7.48
N CYS A 203 1.34 1.76 -8.57
CA CYS A 203 2.61 2.36 -8.95
C CYS A 203 2.48 3.71 -9.70
N ASP A 204 1.26 4.17 -10.02
CA ASP A 204 0.98 5.51 -10.56
C ASP A 204 0.37 6.45 -9.50
N TYR A 205 0.36 7.76 -9.78
CA TYR A 205 -0.06 8.80 -8.82
C TYR A 205 -1.51 9.33 -9.00
N GLN A 206 -2.17 8.99 -10.10
CA GLN A 206 -3.09 9.94 -10.76
C GLN A 206 -4.42 10.16 -10.02
N TYR A 207 -5.08 9.10 -9.55
CA TYR A 207 -6.51 9.16 -9.24
C TYR A 207 -6.87 9.47 -7.78
N HIS A 208 -5.91 9.36 -6.86
CA HIS A 208 -6.23 9.35 -5.41
C HIS A 208 -5.92 10.66 -4.69
N GLY A 209 -5.19 11.57 -5.35
CA GLY A 209 -4.77 12.84 -4.78
C GLY A 209 -4.13 12.65 -3.40
N ALA A 210 -4.56 13.46 -2.43
CA ALA A 210 -4.00 13.44 -1.09
C ALA A 210 -4.60 12.38 -0.14
N ASN A 211 -5.68 11.69 -0.53
CA ASN A 211 -6.28 10.64 0.30
C ASN A 211 -7.21 9.71 -0.51
N ARG A 212 -6.80 8.45 -0.64
CA ARG A 212 -7.60 7.39 -1.27
C ARG A 212 -8.92 7.13 -0.52
N LEU A 213 -10.02 6.94 -1.25
CA LEU A 213 -11.24 6.39 -0.68
C LEU A 213 -11.11 4.87 -0.41
N GLY A 214 -11.82 4.37 0.59
CA GLY A 214 -11.97 2.92 0.80
C GLY A 214 -12.50 2.23 -0.45
N ALA A 215 -12.09 0.98 -0.70
CA ALA A 215 -12.42 0.17 -1.90
C ALA A 215 -11.94 0.70 -3.28
N ASN A 216 -11.51 1.96 -3.41
CA ASN A 216 -11.12 2.53 -4.70
C ASN A 216 -9.79 2.01 -5.28
N SER A 217 -8.92 1.37 -4.50
CA SER A 217 -7.62 0.88 -5.02
C SER A 217 -7.79 -0.22 -6.08
N LEU A 218 -8.69 -1.18 -5.85
CA LEU A 218 -8.95 -2.25 -6.82
C LEU A 218 -9.66 -1.71 -8.06
N LEU A 219 -10.61 -0.79 -7.86
CA LEU A 219 -11.26 -0.08 -8.95
C LEU A 219 -10.24 0.70 -9.79
N SER A 220 -9.28 1.41 -9.17
CA SER A 220 -8.24 2.11 -9.90
C SER A 220 -7.34 1.13 -10.66
N CYS A 221 -6.98 -0.03 -10.11
CA CYS A 221 -6.21 -1.04 -10.84
C CYS A 221 -6.94 -1.50 -12.11
N LEU A 222 -8.24 -1.78 -12.02
CA LEU A 222 -9.04 -2.17 -13.19
C LEU A 222 -9.17 -1.02 -14.19
N THR A 223 -9.44 0.19 -13.71
CA THR A 223 -9.65 1.38 -14.55
C THR A 223 -8.36 1.76 -15.28
N THR A 224 -7.24 1.87 -14.56
CA THR A 224 -5.93 2.19 -15.14
C THR A 224 -5.48 1.11 -16.13
N GLY A 225 -5.75 -0.17 -15.86
CA GLY A 225 -5.50 -1.24 -16.82
C GLY A 225 -6.35 -1.12 -18.10
N GLN A 226 -7.65 -0.80 -17.96
CA GLN A 226 -8.55 -0.59 -19.10
C GLN A 226 -8.21 0.66 -19.93
N LEU A 227 -7.64 1.69 -19.30
CA LEU A 227 -7.20 2.90 -19.98
C LEU A 227 -5.82 2.72 -20.62
N ALA A 228 -4.84 2.24 -19.86
CA ALA A 228 -3.46 2.10 -20.33
C ALA A 228 -3.32 1.00 -21.40
N GLY A 229 -4.04 -0.12 -21.28
CA GLY A 229 -3.91 -1.25 -22.20
C GLY A 229 -4.12 -0.88 -23.68
N PRO A 230 -5.27 -0.30 -24.06
CA PRO A 230 -5.51 0.15 -25.42
C PRO A 230 -4.52 1.23 -25.89
N GLU A 231 -4.10 2.13 -25.00
CA GLU A 231 -3.13 3.18 -25.32
C GLU A 231 -1.74 2.61 -25.60
N ILE A 232 -1.31 1.58 -24.86
CA ILE A 232 -0.07 0.83 -25.13
C ILE A 232 -0.14 0.16 -26.51
N CYS A 233 -1.26 -0.50 -26.85
CA CYS A 233 -1.42 -1.13 -28.17
C CYS A 233 -1.35 -0.08 -29.29
N LYS A 234 -2.11 1.02 -29.19
CA LYS A 234 -2.08 2.10 -30.20
C LYS A 234 -0.70 2.72 -30.33
N TYR A 235 -0.02 2.96 -29.21
CA TYR A 235 1.34 3.50 -29.22
C TYR A 235 2.28 2.54 -29.95
N ALA A 236 2.25 1.25 -29.62
CA ALA A 236 3.08 0.24 -30.26
C ALA A 236 2.79 0.12 -31.77
N ASP A 237 1.52 0.03 -32.16
CA ASP A 237 1.09 -0.07 -33.57
C ASP A 237 1.43 1.20 -34.38
N GLY A 238 1.54 2.34 -33.71
CA GLY A 238 1.86 3.63 -34.31
C GLY A 238 3.36 3.92 -34.46
N LEU A 239 4.24 3.04 -33.99
CA LEU A 239 5.68 3.23 -34.14
C LEU A 239 6.10 3.07 -35.60
N GLU A 240 6.97 3.96 -36.09
CA GLU A 240 7.54 3.85 -37.46
C GLU A 240 8.40 2.57 -37.62
N SER A 241 9.04 2.16 -36.53
CA SER A 241 9.86 0.95 -36.46
C SER A 241 9.77 0.34 -35.07
N HIS A 242 9.80 -1.00 -35.01
CA HIS A 242 9.85 -1.73 -33.75
C HIS A 242 11.30 -2.13 -33.43
N PRO A 243 11.71 -2.10 -32.15
CA PRO A 243 12.99 -2.66 -31.74
C PRO A 243 13.05 -4.15 -32.10
N ASP A 244 14.11 -4.56 -32.80
CA ASP A 244 14.35 -5.95 -33.22
C ASP A 244 15.29 -6.71 -32.25
N GLY A 245 15.66 -6.06 -31.14
CA GLY A 245 16.59 -6.59 -30.13
C GLY A 245 18.07 -6.44 -30.49
N THR A 246 18.41 -5.80 -31.62
CA THR A 246 19.80 -5.61 -32.05
C THR A 246 20.39 -4.25 -31.66
N ASP A 247 19.58 -3.38 -31.02
CA ASP A 247 20.03 -2.08 -30.54
C ASP A 247 21.26 -2.23 -29.62
N PRO A 248 22.40 -1.59 -29.95
CA PRO A 248 23.60 -1.62 -29.10
C PRO A 248 23.35 -1.17 -27.65
N GLU A 249 22.29 -0.39 -27.40
CA GLU A 249 21.89 0.02 -26.07
C GLU A 249 21.50 -1.18 -25.18
N PHE A 250 20.95 -2.27 -25.73
CA PHE A 250 20.66 -3.48 -24.95
C PHE A 250 21.93 -4.07 -24.35
N ALA A 251 22.96 -4.31 -25.17
CA ALA A 251 24.24 -4.85 -24.71
C ALA A 251 24.93 -3.91 -23.72
N LYS A 252 24.83 -2.60 -23.95
CA LYS A 252 25.36 -1.58 -23.04
C LYS A 252 24.64 -1.61 -21.68
N GLN A 253 23.31 -1.66 -21.65
CA GLN A 253 22.56 -1.71 -20.38
C GLN A 253 22.75 -3.05 -19.66
N GLU A 254 22.84 -4.17 -20.38
CA GLU A 254 23.18 -5.47 -19.79
C GLU A 254 24.55 -5.43 -19.11
N ALA A 255 25.56 -4.82 -19.75
CA ALA A 255 26.88 -4.64 -19.14
C ALA A 255 26.83 -3.75 -17.89
N VAL A 256 26.01 -2.70 -17.87
CA VAL A 256 25.79 -1.86 -16.67
C VAL A 256 25.13 -2.67 -15.55
N ARG A 257 24.04 -3.41 -15.84
CA ARG A 257 23.34 -4.21 -14.82
C ARG A 257 24.20 -5.35 -14.29
N THR A 258 25.00 -5.98 -15.15
CA THR A 258 25.97 -7.01 -14.74
C THR A 258 27.02 -6.42 -13.81
N LYS A 259 27.57 -5.24 -14.12
CA LYS A 259 28.52 -4.55 -13.22
C LYS A 259 27.92 -4.21 -11.88
N GLU A 260 26.68 -3.72 -11.83
CA GLU A 260 25.98 -3.45 -10.57
C GLU A 260 25.74 -4.73 -9.76
N TYR A 261 25.36 -5.82 -10.42
CA TYR A 261 25.18 -7.12 -9.78
C TYR A 261 26.49 -7.65 -9.17
N GLU A 262 27.57 -7.66 -9.95
CA GLU A 262 28.88 -8.10 -9.47
C GLU A 262 29.45 -7.17 -8.39
N HIS A 263 29.14 -5.87 -8.45
CA HIS A 263 29.45 -4.94 -7.37
C HIS A 263 28.74 -5.35 -6.07
N ILE A 264 27.41 -5.54 -6.09
CA ILE A 264 26.64 -5.94 -4.90
C ILE A 264 27.13 -7.28 -4.36
N LYS A 265 27.38 -8.25 -5.24
CA LYS A 265 27.89 -9.57 -4.88
C LYS A 265 29.29 -9.50 -4.25
N GLY A 266 30.12 -8.53 -4.67
CA GLY A 266 31.45 -8.31 -4.12
C GLY A 266 31.49 -7.47 -2.84
N MET A 267 30.34 -6.96 -2.36
CA MET A 267 30.30 -6.15 -1.14
C MET A 267 30.67 -6.96 0.10
N ASN A 268 31.76 -6.57 0.75
CA ASN A 268 32.37 -7.29 1.87
C ASN A 268 32.63 -6.36 3.08
N GLY A 269 31.81 -5.32 3.24
CA GLY A 269 31.92 -4.38 4.35
C GLY A 269 31.40 -4.95 5.67
N SER A 270 31.08 -4.06 6.62
CA SER A 270 30.68 -4.40 7.98
C SER A 270 29.18 -4.23 8.27
N GLU A 271 28.43 -3.61 7.37
CA GLU A 271 27.02 -3.31 7.57
C GLU A 271 26.12 -4.46 7.08
N ASN A 272 24.98 -4.67 7.73
CA ASN A 272 23.98 -5.64 7.29
C ASN A 272 22.85 -4.90 6.55
N PRO A 273 22.59 -5.21 5.26
CA PRO A 273 21.53 -4.53 4.50
C PRO A 273 20.14 -4.68 5.13
N PHE A 274 19.85 -5.80 5.79
CA PHE A 274 18.56 -5.99 6.48
C PHE A 274 18.41 -5.10 7.71
N GLU A 275 19.51 -4.80 8.43
CA GLU A 275 19.47 -3.86 9.57
C GLU A 275 19.32 -2.42 9.09
N ILE A 276 19.99 -2.04 8.00
CA ILE A 276 19.79 -0.73 7.35
C ILE A 276 18.32 -0.56 6.95
N TRP A 277 17.70 -1.61 6.37
CA TRP A 277 16.28 -1.57 6.02
C TRP A 277 15.35 -1.47 7.24
N ARG A 278 15.64 -2.19 8.33
CA ARG A 278 14.85 -2.09 9.57
C ARG A 278 14.90 -0.68 10.13
N GLU A 279 16.09 -0.08 10.15
CA GLU A 279 16.31 1.29 10.60
C GLU A 279 15.61 2.31 9.69
N LEU A 280 15.70 2.14 8.37
CA LEU A 280 14.92 2.92 7.39
C LEU A 280 13.42 2.85 7.72
N GLY A 281 12.90 1.64 7.95
CA GLY A 281 11.49 1.44 8.27
C GLY A 281 11.05 2.15 9.55
N THR A 282 11.87 2.12 10.60
CA THR A 282 11.64 2.87 11.85
C THR A 282 11.60 4.36 11.59
N VAL A 283 12.64 4.92 10.96
CA VAL A 283 12.76 6.36 10.70
C VAL A 283 11.59 6.87 9.84
N MET A 284 11.21 6.14 8.80
CA MET A 284 10.09 6.51 7.94
C MET A 284 8.74 6.37 8.66
N THR A 285 8.56 5.34 9.50
CA THR A 285 7.32 5.18 10.28
C THR A 285 7.13 6.31 11.29
N GLU A 286 8.20 6.72 11.97
CA GLU A 286 8.17 7.76 13.00
C GLU A 286 7.93 9.17 12.42
N ASN A 287 8.47 9.46 11.24
CA ASN A 287 8.54 10.84 10.73
C ASN A 287 7.71 11.09 9.47
N MET A 288 7.29 10.04 8.76
CA MET A 288 6.64 10.13 7.45
C MET A 288 5.26 9.47 7.40
N THR A 289 4.59 9.32 8.55
CA THR A 289 3.24 8.73 8.63
C THR A 289 2.16 9.75 9.01
N VAL A 290 1.59 9.64 10.21
CA VAL A 290 0.35 10.30 10.65
C VAL A 290 0.52 11.80 10.89
N VAL A 291 1.62 12.18 11.54
CA VAL A 291 1.92 13.57 11.92
C VAL A 291 3.37 13.84 11.53
N ARG A 292 3.62 15.01 10.94
CA ARG A 292 4.94 15.37 10.40
C ARG A 292 5.38 16.73 10.90
N TYR A 293 6.66 16.88 11.16
CA TYR A 293 7.28 18.11 11.67
C TYR A 293 8.51 18.43 10.82
N ASN A 294 8.69 19.69 10.41
CA ASN A 294 9.75 20.06 9.45
C ASN A 294 11.15 19.75 9.97
N ASP A 295 11.42 20.03 11.25
CA ASP A 295 12.69 19.69 11.92
C ASP A 295 12.98 18.18 11.86
N ARG A 296 11.97 17.34 12.09
CA ARG A 296 12.10 15.88 11.99
C ARG A 296 12.26 15.40 10.55
N LEU A 297 11.61 16.04 9.60
CA LEU A 297 11.75 15.74 8.16
C LEU A 297 13.15 16.09 7.65
N GLU A 298 13.71 17.23 8.08
CA GLU A 298 15.11 17.61 7.79
C GLU A 298 16.08 16.59 8.38
N ASN A 299 15.91 16.24 9.66
CA ASN A 299 16.71 15.19 10.30
C ASN A 299 16.55 13.83 9.61
N THR A 300 15.36 13.52 9.10
CA THR A 300 15.11 12.30 8.32
C THR A 300 15.90 12.31 7.01
N LEU A 301 16.00 13.44 6.30
CA LEU A 301 16.83 13.54 5.10
C LEU A 301 18.32 13.30 5.42
N SER A 302 18.83 13.93 6.48
CA SER A 302 20.20 13.70 6.96
C SER A 302 20.44 12.24 7.34
N LYS A 303 19.45 11.59 7.97
CA LYS A 303 19.53 10.17 8.31
C LYS A 303 19.51 9.28 7.07
N LEU A 304 18.77 9.65 6.03
CA LEU A 304 18.78 8.93 4.75
C LEU A 304 20.15 9.04 4.06
N ASP A 305 20.86 10.16 4.17
CA ASP A 305 22.25 10.29 3.70
C ASP A 305 23.19 9.35 4.45
N GLU A 306 23.05 9.26 5.77
CA GLU A 306 23.82 8.31 6.57
C GLU A 306 23.54 6.85 6.19
N LEU A 307 22.26 6.48 6.00
CA LEU A 307 21.86 5.14 5.59
C LEU A 307 22.35 4.79 4.17
N ASP A 308 22.35 5.76 3.24
CA ASP A 308 22.96 5.59 1.92
C ASP A 308 24.48 5.36 2.04
N ALA A 309 25.19 6.10 2.89
CA ALA A 309 26.62 5.91 3.09
C ALA A 309 26.96 4.56 3.76
N ARG A 310 26.09 4.07 4.65
CA ARG A 310 26.20 2.74 5.26
C ARG A 310 25.85 1.63 4.28
N TYR A 311 24.89 1.85 3.38
CA TYR A 311 24.56 0.92 2.32
C TYR A 311 25.81 0.55 1.50
N GLU A 312 26.65 1.53 1.13
CA GLU A 312 27.90 1.28 0.37
C GLU A 312 28.92 0.40 1.14
N LYS A 313 28.75 0.25 2.47
CA LYS A 313 29.57 -0.59 3.35
C LYS A 313 28.88 -1.90 3.72
N SER A 314 27.84 -2.30 3.01
CA SER A 314 27.13 -3.56 3.27
C SER A 314 28.03 -4.78 3.07
N SER A 315 27.68 -5.85 3.76
CA SER A 315 28.23 -7.19 3.57
C SER A 315 27.16 -8.07 2.94
N VAL A 316 27.48 -8.68 1.80
CA VAL A 316 26.63 -9.67 1.14
C VAL A 316 27.33 -11.02 1.26
N SER A 317 27.11 -11.70 2.38
CA SER A 317 27.82 -12.93 2.75
C SER A 317 27.47 -14.14 1.89
N ASP A 318 26.27 -14.16 1.31
CA ASP A 318 25.86 -15.17 0.33
C ASP A 318 26.15 -14.65 -1.08
N ALA A 319 27.19 -15.21 -1.70
CA ALA A 319 27.58 -14.90 -3.07
C ALA A 319 27.06 -15.92 -4.10
N ALA A 320 26.22 -16.88 -3.69
CA ALA A 320 25.66 -17.86 -4.60
C ALA A 320 24.83 -17.17 -5.69
N GLY A 321 24.98 -17.61 -6.94
CA GLY A 321 24.22 -17.07 -8.08
C GLY A 321 22.81 -17.66 -8.23
N TRP A 322 22.45 -18.66 -7.42
CA TRP A 322 21.18 -19.38 -7.48
C TRP A 322 20.44 -19.28 -6.15
N THR A 323 19.12 -19.08 -6.18
CA THR A 323 18.24 -18.98 -5.00
C THR A 323 18.60 -17.90 -3.96
N ASN A 324 19.51 -16.98 -4.30
CA ASN A 324 20.00 -15.94 -3.40
C ASN A 324 18.94 -14.86 -3.15
N GLN A 325 18.63 -14.61 -1.88
CA GLN A 325 17.68 -13.57 -1.46
C GLN A 325 18.36 -12.26 -1.08
N THR A 326 19.63 -12.31 -0.65
CA THR A 326 20.37 -11.16 -0.17
C THR A 326 20.72 -10.20 -1.29
N ILE A 327 21.25 -10.68 -2.43
CA ILE A 327 21.61 -9.80 -3.55
C ILE A 327 20.39 -9.04 -4.10
N PRO A 328 19.25 -9.70 -4.43
CA PRO A 328 18.06 -8.98 -4.86
C PRO A 328 17.55 -7.99 -3.83
N PHE A 329 17.56 -8.35 -2.54
CA PHE A 329 17.13 -7.47 -1.46
C PHE A 329 18.03 -6.23 -1.33
N THR A 330 19.35 -6.40 -1.32
CA THR A 330 20.31 -5.29 -1.26
C THR A 330 20.09 -4.34 -2.45
N ARG A 331 19.89 -4.87 -3.66
CA ARG A 331 19.53 -4.04 -4.82
C ARG A 331 18.22 -3.27 -4.62
N GLN A 332 17.20 -3.91 -4.06
CA GLN A 332 15.91 -3.27 -3.76
C GLN A 332 16.05 -2.18 -2.69
N LEU A 333 16.91 -2.39 -1.69
CA LEU A 333 17.17 -1.42 -0.62
C LEU A 333 17.67 -0.09 -1.16
N LYS A 334 18.57 -0.07 -2.14
CA LYS A 334 19.01 1.19 -2.76
C LYS A 334 17.84 1.97 -3.37
N ASN A 335 16.90 1.26 -4.00
CA ASN A 335 15.70 1.88 -4.57
C ASN A 335 14.72 2.33 -3.47
N MET A 336 14.62 1.59 -2.36
CA MET A 336 13.83 2.01 -1.19
C MET A 336 14.38 3.30 -0.56
N LEU A 337 15.70 3.40 -0.36
CA LEU A 337 16.36 4.62 0.13
C LEU A 337 16.12 5.81 -0.81
N THR A 338 16.21 5.57 -2.12
CA THR A 338 15.92 6.59 -3.15
C THR A 338 14.48 7.10 -3.03
N LEU A 339 13.49 6.21 -2.96
CA LEU A 339 12.09 6.60 -2.84
C LEU A 339 11.79 7.25 -1.49
N ALA A 340 12.38 6.77 -0.40
CA ALA A 340 12.26 7.40 0.92
C ALA A 340 12.67 8.88 0.87
N ARG A 341 13.76 9.19 0.18
CA ARG A 341 14.23 10.56 -0.02
C ARG A 341 13.25 11.41 -0.82
N VAL A 342 12.67 10.86 -1.89
CA VAL A 342 11.63 11.52 -2.70
C VAL A 342 10.42 11.87 -1.83
N MET A 343 9.90 10.88 -1.09
CA MET A 343 8.73 11.06 -0.22
C MET A 343 9.01 12.11 0.86
N THR A 344 10.14 12.02 1.55
CA THR A 344 10.51 12.94 2.64
C THR A 344 10.75 14.36 2.13
N LYS A 345 11.43 14.54 0.98
CA LYS A 345 11.65 15.87 0.40
C LYS A 345 10.34 16.52 -0.04
N GLY A 346 9.44 15.77 -0.67
CA GLY A 346 8.10 16.24 -1.02
C GLY A 346 7.33 16.67 0.22
N ALA A 347 7.39 15.88 1.29
CA ALA A 347 6.74 16.21 2.55
C ALA A 347 7.34 17.47 3.19
N LEU A 348 8.67 17.63 3.17
CA LEU A 348 9.34 18.78 3.75
C LEU A 348 8.91 20.09 3.07
N LEU A 349 8.86 20.13 1.73
CA LEU A 349 8.56 21.35 0.98
C LEU A 349 7.07 21.72 0.90
N ARG A 350 6.18 20.81 1.32
CA ARG A 350 4.72 21.03 1.33
C ARG A 350 4.26 21.51 2.71
N ASP A 351 4.23 22.82 2.93
CA ASP A 351 3.80 23.44 4.19
C ASP A 351 2.30 23.72 4.21
N GLU A 352 1.51 22.64 4.17
CA GLU A 352 0.06 22.64 4.39
C GLU A 352 -0.37 21.34 5.08
N SER A 353 -1.67 21.20 5.36
CA SER A 353 -2.27 19.92 5.71
C SER A 353 -3.39 19.56 4.74
N ARG A 354 -3.18 18.46 4.00
CA ARG A 354 -4.09 17.98 2.96
C ARG A 354 -4.18 16.45 2.99
N GLY A 355 -5.38 15.95 3.25
CA GLY A 355 -5.65 14.50 3.25
C GLY A 355 -4.78 13.75 4.27
N ALA A 356 -3.96 12.81 3.78
CA ALA A 356 -3.06 12.01 4.61
C ALA A 356 -1.73 12.71 4.97
N HIS A 357 -1.46 13.88 4.39
CA HIS A 357 -0.34 14.74 4.79
C HIS A 357 -0.81 15.74 5.83
N TYR A 358 -0.24 15.66 7.05
CA TYR A 358 -0.63 16.53 8.15
C TYR A 358 0.62 17.06 8.87
N LYS A 359 0.73 18.39 8.90
CA LYS A 359 1.75 19.14 9.65
C LYS A 359 1.06 20.03 10.67
N PRO A 360 1.24 19.83 11.98
CA PRO A 360 0.60 20.66 13.00
C PRO A 360 0.94 22.15 12.90
N ALA A 361 2.13 22.50 12.40
CA ALA A 361 2.53 23.90 12.17
C ALA A 361 1.78 24.55 11.00
N PHE A 362 1.19 23.75 10.11
CA PHE A 362 0.42 24.19 8.94
C PHE A 362 -0.89 23.40 8.88
N PRO A 363 -1.80 23.60 9.85
CA PRO A 363 -2.93 22.70 10.09
C PRO A 363 -4.03 22.80 9.02
N ASP A 364 -4.02 23.89 8.24
CA ASP A 364 -5.01 24.17 7.22
C ASP A 364 -4.56 23.69 5.84
N ARG A 365 -5.56 23.41 5.01
CA ARG A 365 -5.38 23.17 3.58
C ARG A 365 -5.15 24.51 2.87
N ASP A 366 -4.06 24.64 2.15
CA ASP A 366 -3.69 25.87 1.44
C ASP A 366 -3.84 25.68 -0.07
N ASP A 367 -5.02 26.03 -0.60
CA ASP A 367 -5.28 25.96 -2.03
C ASP A 367 -4.58 27.06 -2.83
N ALA A 368 -4.16 28.17 -2.20
CA ALA A 368 -3.51 29.27 -2.90
C ALA A 368 -2.08 28.90 -3.31
N ASN A 369 -1.36 28.20 -2.43
CA ASN A 369 0.04 27.83 -2.67
C ASN A 369 0.20 26.37 -3.13
N TYR A 370 -0.65 25.47 -2.65
CA TYR A 370 -0.43 24.01 -2.76
C TYR A 370 -1.59 23.22 -3.39
N LEU A 371 -2.52 23.86 -4.11
CA LEU A 371 -3.44 23.16 -5.03
C LEU A 371 -2.71 22.64 -6.27
N LYS A 372 -1.69 21.81 -6.04
CA LYS A 372 -0.70 21.38 -7.03
C LYS A 372 -0.35 19.92 -6.82
N THR A 373 0.17 19.27 -7.84
CA THR A 373 0.85 17.99 -7.76
C THR A 373 2.33 18.24 -7.49
N THR A 374 2.90 17.59 -6.48
CA THR A 374 4.35 17.57 -6.27
C THR A 374 4.96 16.62 -7.29
N VAL A 375 5.94 17.05 -8.08
CA VAL A 375 6.66 16.22 -9.03
C VAL A 375 8.14 16.25 -8.69
N ALA A 376 8.70 15.07 -8.45
CA ALA A 376 10.12 14.86 -8.19
C ALA A 376 10.83 14.37 -9.45
N GLU A 377 11.99 14.96 -9.70
CA GLU A 377 12.92 14.57 -10.76
C GLU A 377 14.24 14.10 -10.14
N HIS A 378 14.81 13.05 -10.71
CA HIS A 378 16.08 12.51 -10.24
C HIS A 378 17.24 13.42 -10.63
N SER A 379 18.12 13.74 -9.67
CA SER A 379 19.38 14.45 -9.89
C SER A 379 20.49 13.86 -9.02
N SER A 380 21.74 14.21 -9.31
CA SER A 380 22.91 13.78 -8.54
C SER A 380 22.93 14.30 -7.09
N GLU A 381 22.24 15.40 -6.81
CA GLU A 381 22.18 16.03 -5.48
C GLU A 381 20.92 15.61 -4.68
N GLY A 382 20.12 14.71 -5.24
CA GLY A 382 18.84 14.27 -4.67
C GLY A 382 17.63 14.67 -5.52
N PRO A 383 16.41 14.45 -5.02
CA PRO A 383 15.19 14.81 -5.76
C PRO A 383 15.06 16.33 -5.91
N THR A 384 14.99 16.80 -7.16
CA THR A 384 14.56 18.16 -7.46
C THR A 384 13.05 18.19 -7.52
N ILE A 385 12.42 19.12 -6.80
CA ILE A 385 10.96 19.20 -6.71
C ILE A 385 10.46 20.37 -7.55
N ARG A 386 9.45 20.10 -8.38
CA ARG A 386 8.61 21.09 -9.03
C ARG A 386 7.14 20.81 -8.75
N TYR A 387 6.28 21.74 -9.14
CA TYR A 387 4.84 21.62 -8.94
C TYR A 387 4.10 21.74 -10.27
N GLU A 388 3.04 20.94 -10.43
CA GLU A 388 2.10 21.04 -11.54
C GLU A 388 0.73 21.44 -11.03
N GLU A 389 0.01 22.28 -11.77
CA GLU A 389 -1.35 22.67 -11.42
C GLU A 389 -2.30 21.46 -11.49
N VAL A 390 -3.31 21.46 -10.61
CA VAL A 390 -4.38 20.46 -10.64
C VAL A 390 -5.51 20.97 -11.51
N ASP A 391 -6.00 20.16 -12.45
CA ASP A 391 -7.20 20.50 -13.22
C ASP A 391 -8.45 20.49 -12.32
N ILE A 392 -9.07 21.67 -12.20
CA ILE A 392 -10.29 21.90 -11.41
C ILE A 392 -11.50 22.23 -12.30
N SER A 393 -11.40 22.03 -13.61
CA SER A 393 -12.45 22.36 -14.58
C SER A 393 -13.79 21.66 -14.30
N GLN A 394 -13.74 20.44 -13.77
CA GLN A 394 -14.94 19.64 -13.49
C GLN A 394 -15.53 19.88 -12.09
N VAL A 395 -14.69 20.16 -11.09
CA VAL A 395 -15.12 20.29 -9.70
C VAL A 395 -14.32 21.39 -9.01
N THR A 396 -15.00 22.48 -8.65
CA THR A 396 -14.42 23.54 -7.84
C THR A 396 -14.06 23.02 -6.44
N PRO A 397 -12.83 23.24 -5.95
CA PRO A 397 -12.42 22.84 -4.60
C PRO A 397 -13.31 23.43 -3.51
N ARG A 398 -13.65 22.62 -2.51
CA ARG A 398 -14.40 23.04 -1.31
C ARG A 398 -13.77 22.46 -0.07
N GLN A 399 -13.93 23.13 1.06
CA GLN A 399 -13.43 22.64 2.34
C GLN A 399 -14.14 21.33 2.73
N ARG A 400 -13.35 20.29 3.07
CA ARG A 400 -13.87 19.06 3.67
C ARG A 400 -14.16 19.32 5.16
N LYS A 401 -15.44 19.39 5.54
CA LYS A 401 -15.86 19.54 6.94
C LYS A 401 -16.48 18.24 7.45
N TYR A 402 -15.94 17.70 8.53
CA TYR A 402 -16.44 16.48 9.19
C TYR A 402 -17.00 16.73 10.59
N THR A 403 -16.90 17.98 11.07
CA THR A 403 -17.20 18.39 12.46
C THR A 403 -18.50 19.18 12.62
N THR A 404 -19.24 19.50 11.54
CA THR A 404 -20.41 20.39 11.62
C THR A 404 -21.76 19.66 11.53
N ASP A 405 -22.69 20.04 12.42
CA ASP A 405 -24.05 19.50 12.66
C ASP A 405 -25.08 19.65 11.53
N THR A 406 -24.69 20.05 10.32
CA THR A 406 -25.66 20.13 9.23
C THR A 406 -25.97 18.71 8.74
N PRO A 407 -27.24 18.25 8.77
CA PRO A 407 -27.59 16.91 8.34
C PRO A 407 -27.10 16.67 6.91
N ALA A 408 -26.51 15.50 6.67
CA ALA A 408 -26.17 15.11 5.30
C ALA A 408 -27.48 15.08 4.52
N LYS A 409 -27.62 15.95 3.52
CA LYS A 409 -28.67 15.74 2.51
C LYS A 409 -28.42 14.35 1.94
N LYS A 410 -29.43 13.48 1.98
CA LYS A 410 -29.42 12.26 1.17
C LYS A 410 -29.01 12.68 -0.23
N ALA A 411 -27.94 12.08 -0.76
CA ALA A 411 -27.61 12.26 -2.15
C ALA A 411 -28.84 11.81 -2.95
N GLU A 412 -29.45 12.73 -3.69
CA GLU A 412 -30.45 12.32 -4.67
C GLU A 412 -29.74 11.46 -5.71
N PRO A 413 -30.34 10.33 -6.13
CA PRO A 413 -29.75 9.50 -7.15
C PRO A 413 -29.50 10.36 -8.38
N VAL A 414 -28.24 10.43 -8.81
CA VAL A 414 -27.87 11.03 -10.08
C VAL A 414 -28.58 10.21 -11.17
N GLN A 415 -29.65 10.76 -11.74
CA GLN A 415 -30.25 10.18 -12.94
C GLN A 415 -29.25 10.35 -14.09
N ILE A 416 -28.51 9.28 -14.37
CA ILE A 416 -27.79 9.16 -15.62
C ILE A 416 -28.85 8.97 -16.70
N SER A 417 -29.20 10.08 -17.36
CA SER A 417 -30.01 10.07 -18.58
C SER A 417 -29.22 9.37 -19.69
N LEU A 418 -29.46 8.06 -19.85
CA LEU A 418 -29.12 7.36 -21.08
C LEU A 418 -30.03 7.92 -22.19
N ASN A 419 -29.58 8.97 -22.86
CA ASN A 419 -30.21 9.46 -24.08
C ASN A 419 -30.03 8.42 -25.18
N GLY A 420 -30.96 7.46 -25.22
CA GLY A 420 -31.16 6.62 -26.38
C GLY A 420 -31.52 7.50 -27.58
N HIS A 421 -30.70 7.42 -28.62
CA HIS A 421 -31.03 7.91 -29.95
C HIS A 421 -32.34 7.25 -30.40
N LYS A 422 -33.45 7.98 -30.28
CA LYS A 422 -34.68 7.68 -31.01
C LYS A 422 -34.57 8.40 -32.35
N ASN A 423 -34.37 7.61 -33.41
CA ASN A 423 -34.52 8.08 -34.79
C ASN A 423 -35.93 8.65 -34.96
N GLY A 424 -35.98 9.97 -35.17
CA GLY A 424 -37.20 10.69 -35.52
C GLY A 424 -37.62 10.33 -36.94
N THR A 425 -38.79 9.74 -37.05
CA THR A 425 -39.55 9.62 -38.30
C THR A 425 -40.10 10.99 -38.68
N ASN A 426 -39.53 11.64 -39.68
CA ASN A 426 -40.19 12.71 -40.42
C ASN A 426 -40.44 12.22 -41.85
N GLY A 427 -41.72 11.94 -42.14
CA GLY A 427 -42.18 11.82 -43.50
C GLY A 427 -42.36 13.21 -44.11
N HIS A 428 -41.93 13.38 -45.35
CA HIS A 428 -42.57 14.22 -46.37
C HIS A 428 -42.23 13.64 -47.76
N SER A 429 -43.18 13.85 -48.65
CA SER A 429 -43.53 13.10 -49.86
C SER A 429 -42.72 13.39 -51.14
N ASN A 430 -42.78 12.40 -52.04
CA ASN A 430 -42.75 12.45 -53.52
C ASN A 430 -41.46 12.73 -54.29
N GLY A 431 -41.10 11.78 -55.16
CA GLY A 431 -40.18 11.96 -56.28
C GLY A 431 -39.83 10.63 -56.97
N HIS A 432 -40.29 10.46 -58.21
CA HIS A 432 -40.25 9.25 -59.05
C HIS A 432 -38.85 8.73 -59.47
N ALA A 433 -38.83 7.42 -59.71
CA ALA A 433 -38.22 6.66 -60.84
C ALA A 433 -36.76 6.14 -60.78
N ASN A 434 -36.71 4.80 -60.90
CA ASN A 434 -35.80 3.93 -61.66
C ASN A 434 -34.30 3.82 -61.32
N GLY A 435 -33.90 2.58 -61.00
CA GLY A 435 -32.86 1.92 -61.80
C GLY A 435 -31.76 1.17 -61.04
N HIS A 436 -31.80 -0.15 -61.18
CA HIS A 436 -30.68 -1.11 -61.16
C HIS A 436 -30.23 -1.80 -59.87
N ALA A 437 -30.13 -3.11 -60.05
CA ALA A 437 -29.84 -4.19 -59.11
C ALA A 437 -28.35 -4.55 -59.04
N ASN A 438 -27.94 -5.10 -57.89
CA ASN A 438 -27.18 -6.36 -57.69
C ASN A 438 -26.95 -6.51 -56.18
N GLY A 439 -27.46 -7.55 -55.50
CA GLY A 439 -26.86 -8.90 -55.44
C GLY A 439 -25.65 -8.85 -54.49
N TYR A 440 -25.69 -9.33 -53.25
CA TYR A 440 -25.70 -10.75 -52.86
C TYR A 440 -26.23 -10.98 -51.44
N ALA A 441 -26.85 -12.15 -51.25
CA ALA A 441 -27.45 -12.66 -50.03
C ALA A 441 -26.57 -13.74 -49.37
N ASN A 442 -26.68 -13.82 -48.03
CA ASN A 442 -26.70 -15.02 -47.15
C ASN A 442 -26.11 -14.60 -45.79
N GLY A 443 -26.68 -14.96 -44.63
CA GLY A 443 -27.80 -15.81 -44.31
C GLY A 443 -27.96 -15.77 -42.78
N THR A 444 -29.20 -15.75 -42.35
CA THR A 444 -29.68 -15.70 -40.96
C THR A 444 -29.38 -16.98 -40.17
N ASN A 445 -29.12 -16.84 -38.87
CA ASN A 445 -29.85 -17.59 -37.84
C ASN A 445 -29.75 -16.90 -36.48
N GLY A 446 -30.90 -16.75 -35.81
CA GLY A 446 -31.06 -16.11 -34.51
C GLY A 446 -31.25 -17.09 -33.36
N TYR A 447 -31.66 -16.51 -32.22
CA TYR A 447 -31.92 -17.07 -30.88
C TYR A 447 -30.67 -17.30 -30.02
N SER A 448 -30.59 -16.96 -28.74
CA SER A 448 -31.57 -16.44 -27.76
C SER A 448 -30.82 -16.03 -26.49
N ASN A 449 -31.36 -15.04 -25.76
CA ASN A 449 -30.97 -14.71 -24.39
C ASN A 449 -31.02 -15.93 -23.47
N GLY A 450 -29.92 -16.20 -22.76
CA GLY A 450 -29.85 -17.16 -21.66
C GLY A 450 -28.79 -16.69 -20.66
N ALA A 451 -29.24 -16.29 -19.47
CA ALA A 451 -28.39 -15.99 -18.34
C ALA A 451 -27.61 -17.25 -17.92
N VAL A 452 -26.30 -17.13 -17.73
CA VAL A 452 -25.45 -18.18 -17.17
C VAL A 452 -24.99 -17.73 -15.78
N PRO A 453 -25.36 -18.43 -14.69
CA PRO A 453 -24.77 -18.21 -13.38
C PRO A 453 -23.42 -18.95 -13.31
N ILE A 454 -22.33 -18.21 -13.10
CA ILE A 454 -21.03 -18.81 -12.80
C ILE A 454 -20.98 -19.11 -11.30
N SER A 455 -21.19 -20.38 -10.95
CA SER A 455 -20.81 -20.97 -9.66
C SER A 455 -19.34 -21.35 -9.69
N VAL A 456 -18.55 -20.83 -8.75
CA VAL A 456 -17.16 -21.24 -8.53
C VAL A 456 -17.14 -22.29 -7.41
N PRO A 457 -16.71 -23.54 -7.65
CA PRO A 457 -16.45 -24.49 -6.57
C PRO A 457 -15.06 -24.26 -5.95
N GLY A 458 -14.97 -24.52 -4.65
CA GLY A 458 -13.81 -24.25 -3.82
C GLY A 458 -12.55 -25.04 -4.18
N GLU A 459 -11.41 -24.45 -3.83
CA GLU A 459 -10.10 -25.10 -3.85
C GLU A 459 -10.01 -26.11 -2.70
N GLU A 460 -9.91 -27.39 -3.07
CA GLU A 460 -9.50 -28.46 -2.18
C GLU A 460 -7.97 -28.44 -1.99
N VAL A 461 -7.60 -28.56 -0.72
CA VAL A 461 -6.25 -28.72 -0.21
C VAL A 461 -5.69 -30.09 -0.61
N LEU A 462 -4.66 -30.11 -1.45
CA LEU A 462 -3.91 -31.34 -1.73
C LEU A 462 -2.89 -31.62 -0.62
N VAL A 463 -3.27 -32.50 0.31
CA VAL A 463 -2.38 -33.22 1.21
C VAL A 463 -1.90 -34.49 0.48
N GLY A 464 -0.60 -34.57 0.21
CA GLY A 464 0.01 -35.75 -0.40
C GLY A 464 0.23 -36.87 0.63
N GLY A 465 -0.50 -37.98 0.48
CA GLY A 465 -0.24 -39.27 1.12
C GLY A 465 -0.23 -40.36 0.03
N GLY A 466 0.82 -41.19 0.03
CA GLY A 466 1.16 -42.08 -1.10
C GLY A 466 0.60 -43.50 -1.05
N THR A 467 0.92 -44.25 -2.11
CA THR A 467 0.96 -45.72 -2.25
C THR A 467 2.00 -46.03 -3.35
N GLY A 468 3.07 -46.80 -3.09
CA GLY A 468 3.23 -48.25 -3.39
C GLY A 468 3.37 -48.50 -4.90
N GLU A 469 4.35 -49.18 -5.51
CA GLU A 469 5.37 -50.18 -5.15
C GLU A 469 6.39 -50.26 -6.31
N ASN A 470 7.66 -50.58 -6.01
CA ASN A 470 8.50 -51.60 -6.65
C ASN A 470 10.00 -51.27 -6.53
N ASP A 471 10.65 -52.00 -5.63
CA ASP A 471 12.10 -52.14 -5.45
C ASP A 471 12.64 -53.22 -6.41
N PRO A 472 13.95 -53.24 -6.75
CA PRO A 472 14.80 -54.20 -6.04
C PRO A 472 16.23 -53.73 -5.74
N LEU A 473 16.64 -53.92 -4.47
CA LEU A 473 17.87 -54.56 -3.98
C LEU A 473 19.20 -54.29 -4.72
N THR A 474 20.22 -53.77 -4.00
CA THR A 474 21.35 -54.60 -3.48
C THR A 474 22.41 -53.81 -2.68
N THR A 475 22.76 -54.40 -1.52
CA THR A 475 24.08 -54.45 -0.85
C THR A 475 24.72 -53.21 -0.20
N ALA A 476 24.74 -53.23 1.13
CA ALA A 476 25.76 -52.63 1.99
C ALA A 476 26.78 -53.70 2.45
N PRO A 477 27.94 -53.29 3.01
CA PRO A 477 28.57 -54.05 4.08
C PRO A 477 28.82 -53.21 5.36
N SER A 478 28.49 -53.82 6.49
CA SER A 478 28.80 -53.43 7.89
C SER A 478 30.27 -53.70 8.25
N ALA A 479 30.97 -52.90 9.08
CA ALA A 479 31.10 -52.93 10.56
C ALA A 479 32.40 -52.14 10.94
N PRO A 480 32.86 -51.93 12.22
CA PRO A 480 32.32 -52.28 13.56
C PRO A 480 32.35 -51.08 14.58
N PRO A 481 32.00 -51.26 15.88
CA PRO A 481 31.70 -50.17 16.82
C PRO A 481 32.90 -49.73 17.67
N ARG A 482 32.79 -48.54 18.28
CA ARG A 482 33.65 -48.11 19.40
C ARG A 482 32.81 -47.57 20.57
N ASP A 483 33.19 -48.04 21.75
CA ASP A 483 32.61 -47.79 23.06
C ASP A 483 32.68 -46.33 23.54
N GLY A 484 31.69 -45.97 24.36
CA GLY A 484 31.90 -45.49 25.73
C GLY A 484 32.24 -44.01 25.95
N GLY A 485 31.30 -43.27 26.54
CA GLY A 485 31.60 -41.99 27.20
C GLY A 485 30.33 -41.24 27.60
N GLY A 486 29.94 -41.36 28.87
CA GLY A 486 28.74 -40.74 29.43
C GLY A 486 28.78 -39.21 29.49
N GLY A 487 27.59 -38.62 29.50
CA GLY A 487 27.38 -37.19 29.72
C GLY A 487 25.88 -36.88 29.81
N THR A 488 25.41 -36.70 31.04
CA THR A 488 24.06 -36.27 31.40
C THR A 488 23.69 -34.93 30.74
N ALA A 489 22.62 -34.89 29.94
CA ALA A 489 22.01 -33.64 29.49
C ALA A 489 20.78 -33.33 30.36
N GLN A 490 20.94 -32.34 31.23
CA GLN A 490 19.85 -31.67 31.93
C GLN A 490 19.03 -30.85 30.93
N SER A 491 17.72 -30.86 31.14
CA SER A 491 16.77 -29.95 30.50
C SER A 491 17.05 -28.51 30.93
N GLU A 492 17.37 -27.63 29.99
CA GLU A 492 17.31 -26.18 30.23
C GLU A 492 16.21 -25.52 29.41
N LYS A 493 15.39 -24.80 30.17
CA LYS A 493 14.23 -24.02 29.78
C LYS A 493 14.68 -22.74 29.07
N SER A 494 13.90 -22.31 28.09
CA SER A 494 13.95 -21.01 27.45
C SER A 494 13.84 -19.86 28.48
N PRO A 495 14.65 -18.79 28.41
CA PRO A 495 14.49 -17.64 29.28
C PRO A 495 13.46 -16.65 28.72
N ASN A 496 12.53 -16.29 29.61
CA ASN A 496 11.58 -15.18 29.50
C ASN A 496 12.32 -13.84 29.35
N MET A 497 11.88 -13.00 28.41
CA MET A 497 12.24 -11.58 28.36
C MET A 497 11.37 -10.80 29.35
N ALA A 498 11.98 -10.33 30.44
CA ALA A 498 11.50 -9.21 31.24
C ALA A 498 12.71 -8.53 31.88
N ASP A 499 12.83 -7.22 31.66
CA ASP A 499 13.57 -6.20 32.43
C ASP A 499 14.50 -5.33 31.57
N ILE A 500 13.95 -4.22 31.07
CA ILE A 500 14.72 -3.02 30.76
C ILE A 500 14.08 -1.85 31.53
N LYS A 501 14.73 -1.45 32.62
CA LYS A 501 14.46 -0.19 33.33
C LYS A 501 15.25 0.96 32.67
N PRO A 502 14.72 2.19 32.61
CA PRO A 502 15.43 3.35 32.07
C PRO A 502 16.35 3.98 33.12
N GLY A 503 17.61 4.20 32.76
CA GLY A 503 18.58 4.93 33.56
C GLY A 503 18.44 6.45 33.39
N MET A 504 18.22 7.15 34.50
CA MET A 504 18.42 8.60 34.62
C MET A 504 19.91 8.93 34.75
N GLY A 505 20.31 10.05 34.14
CA GLY A 505 21.68 10.53 34.10
C GLY A 505 22.21 11.16 35.40
N GLY A 506 23.49 11.51 35.37
CA GLY A 506 24.18 12.28 36.39
C GLY A 506 25.61 12.63 35.98
N ALA A 507 25.84 13.93 35.83
CA ALA A 507 27.08 14.67 35.61
C ALA A 507 28.40 14.07 36.13
N ASN A 508 29.42 14.02 35.26
CA ASN A 508 30.61 14.87 35.27
C ASN A 508 31.50 14.56 34.06
#